data_AF-A0A8S8Z495-F1
#
_entry.id   AF-A0A8S8Z495-F1
#
_cell.length_a   1.000
_cell.length_b   1.000
_cell.length_c   1.000
_cell.angle_alpha   90.00
_cell.angle_beta   90.00
_cell.angle_gamma   90.00
#
_symmetry.space_group_name_H-M   'P 1'
#
loop_
_entity.id
_entity.type
_entity.pdbx_description
1 polymer ?
#
loop_
_entity_poly.entity_id
_entity_poly.type
_entity_poly.pdbx_seq_one_letter_code
_entity_poly.pdbx_strand_id
1 'polypeptide(L)'
;MTGKVYLVGAGPGDPKLITLRAIELLKEADVVLYDRLVSKKIISMIPKRTKAIYVGRAVGDDTRHQDGTNELMVKYAKLNKKVVRLKGGDPIIFGRGGEEAEFLKSFKVKYEIVPGITSGIGSATYAGIPLTHRKYASSAVFVTGHEDPEKNEEIVKWKKLAKSVDTIVIMMGLSRIGIIFKTTHCWRNEKINSCCGNSKWNNSKTKNDCWHFN
;
A
#
# COMPACT_ATOMS: atom_id res chain seq x y z
N MET A 1 -1.91 28.43 16.79
CA MET A 1 -2.27 26.99 16.88
C MET A 1 -1.57 26.24 15.76
N THR A 2 -1.13 25.01 16.01
CA THR A 2 -0.59 24.11 14.97
C THR A 2 -1.70 23.18 14.51
N GLY A 3 -1.80 22.99 13.20
CA GLY A 3 -2.74 22.07 12.57
C GLY A 3 -2.41 20.61 12.85
N LYS A 4 -3.26 19.71 12.36
CA LYS A 4 -3.12 18.26 12.53
C LYS A 4 -2.92 17.57 11.17
N VAL A 5 -2.03 16.60 11.13
CA VAL A 5 -1.76 15.76 9.95
C VAL A 5 -2.49 14.43 10.07
N TYR A 6 -3.06 13.92 8.99
CA TYR A 6 -3.71 12.62 8.95
C TYR A 6 -3.05 11.75 7.88
N LEU A 7 -2.45 10.64 8.29
CA LEU A 7 -1.91 9.63 7.38
C LEU A 7 -3.03 8.66 7.03
N VAL A 8 -3.60 8.77 5.83
CA VAL A 8 -4.88 8.14 5.48
C VAL A 8 -4.71 7.11 4.38
N GLY A 9 -5.17 5.89 4.63
CA GLY A 9 -5.25 4.83 3.64
C GLY A 9 -6.40 5.04 2.65
N ALA A 10 -6.08 5.08 1.36
CA ALA A 10 -7.05 5.21 0.27
C ALA A 10 -7.68 3.87 -0.14
N GLY A 11 -7.15 2.75 0.35
CA GLY A 11 -7.53 1.42 -0.14
C GLY A 11 -6.88 1.07 -1.48
N PRO A 12 -7.21 -0.09 -2.09
CA PRO A 12 -6.48 -0.65 -3.23
C PRO A 12 -6.85 -0.01 -4.58
N GLY A 13 -7.83 0.90 -4.61
CA GLY A 13 -8.16 1.70 -5.79
C GLY A 13 -9.65 1.88 -6.04
N ASP A 14 -10.47 0.87 -5.72
CA ASP A 14 -11.93 0.99 -5.76
C ASP A 14 -12.40 2.02 -4.70
N PRO A 15 -13.07 3.12 -5.10
CA PRO A 15 -13.58 4.10 -4.14
C PRO A 15 -14.55 3.53 -3.12
N LYS A 16 -15.16 2.36 -3.35
CA LYS A 16 -16.04 1.71 -2.37
C LYS A 16 -15.29 1.05 -1.21
N LEU A 17 -13.97 0.87 -1.33
CA LEU A 17 -13.12 0.29 -0.29
C LEU A 17 -12.41 1.33 0.59
N ILE A 18 -12.67 2.62 0.35
CA ILE A 18 -12.21 3.68 1.22
C ILE A 18 -13.02 3.68 2.53
N THR A 19 -12.40 4.01 3.65
CA THR A 19 -13.09 4.05 4.94
C THR A 19 -13.95 5.30 5.07
N LEU A 20 -15.02 5.23 5.87
CA LEU A 20 -15.85 6.41 6.18
C LEU A 20 -14.99 7.54 6.78
N ARG A 21 -14.07 7.18 7.69
CA ARG A 21 -13.12 8.11 8.31
C ARG A 21 -12.24 8.83 7.28
N ALA A 22 -11.77 8.12 6.26
CA ALA A 22 -11.00 8.75 5.19
C ALA A 22 -11.84 9.78 4.41
N ILE A 23 -13.12 9.47 4.12
CA ILE A 23 -14.02 10.40 3.42
C ILE A 23 -14.33 11.65 4.25
N GLU A 24 -14.59 11.49 5.55
CA GLU A 24 -14.78 12.62 6.48
C GLU A 24 -13.57 13.57 6.42
N LEU A 25 -12.37 13.01 6.55
CA LEU A 25 -11.13 13.80 6.54
C LEU A 25 -10.86 14.46 5.20
N LEU A 26 -11.13 13.79 4.07
CA LEU A 26 -10.98 14.39 2.75
C LEU A 26 -11.93 15.58 2.55
N LYS A 27 -13.15 15.51 3.09
CA LYS A 27 -14.10 16.63 3.04
C LYS A 27 -13.64 17.83 3.86
N GLU A 28 -12.98 17.59 4.99
CA GLU A 28 -12.57 18.65 5.91
C GLU A 28 -11.16 19.19 5.68
N ALA A 29 -10.35 18.52 4.85
CA ALA A 29 -8.97 18.87 4.63
C ALA A 29 -8.80 20.24 3.96
N ASP A 30 -7.83 21.00 4.46
CA ASP A 30 -7.34 22.21 3.78
C ASP A 30 -6.36 21.83 2.66
N VAL A 31 -5.53 20.81 2.91
CA VAL A 31 -4.49 20.34 2.00
C VAL A 31 -4.49 18.82 1.95
N VAL A 32 -4.45 18.25 0.75
CA VAL A 32 -4.32 16.81 0.52
C VAL A 32 -3.02 16.54 -0.26
N LEU A 33 -2.09 15.80 0.33
CA LEU A 33 -0.87 15.30 -0.29
C LEU A 33 -1.10 13.84 -0.73
N TYR A 34 -1.16 13.57 -2.03
CA TYR A 34 -1.45 12.23 -2.55
C TYR A 34 -0.32 11.68 -3.43
N ASP A 35 -0.13 10.37 -3.39
CA ASP A 35 0.89 9.70 -4.21
C ASP A 35 0.30 9.00 -5.45
N ARG A 36 1.19 8.41 -6.24
CA ARG A 36 0.88 7.75 -7.51
C ARG A 36 -0.07 6.56 -7.36
N LEU A 37 -0.11 5.90 -6.20
CA LEU A 37 -0.89 4.68 -6.00
C LEU A 37 -2.37 4.98 -5.68
N VAL A 38 -2.70 6.23 -5.38
CA VAL A 38 -4.09 6.66 -5.19
C VAL A 38 -4.80 6.71 -6.55
N SER A 39 -5.97 6.05 -6.65
CA SER A 39 -6.72 6.01 -7.91
C SER A 39 -7.29 7.38 -8.29
N LYS A 40 -7.39 7.66 -9.60
CA LYS A 40 -8.01 8.90 -10.11
C LYS A 40 -9.44 9.11 -9.59
N LYS A 41 -10.20 8.02 -9.42
CA LYS A 41 -11.56 8.07 -8.88
C LYS A 41 -11.58 8.56 -7.44
N ILE A 42 -10.63 8.13 -6.60
CA ILE A 42 -10.51 8.63 -5.23
C ILE A 42 -10.02 10.09 -5.22
N ILE A 43 -9.05 10.44 -6.08
CA ILE A 43 -8.57 11.82 -6.21
C ILE A 43 -9.73 12.77 -6.59
N SER A 44 -10.67 12.32 -7.44
CA SER A 44 -11.85 13.12 -7.79
C SER A 44 -12.85 13.35 -6.65
N MET A 45 -12.70 12.63 -5.52
CA MET A 45 -13.51 12.87 -4.31
C MET A 45 -12.99 14.04 -3.47
N ILE A 46 -11.77 14.52 -3.74
CA ILE A 46 -11.20 15.67 -3.04
C ILE A 46 -12.01 16.92 -3.43
N PRO A 47 -12.54 17.69 -2.46
CA PRO A 47 -13.30 18.90 -2.75
C PRO A 47 -12.47 19.90 -3.57
N LYS A 48 -13.11 20.58 -4.54
CA LYS A 48 -12.43 21.61 -5.37
C LYS A 48 -11.80 22.76 -4.57
N ARG A 49 -12.32 23.04 -3.36
CA ARG A 49 -11.78 24.06 -2.44
C ARG A 49 -10.49 23.63 -1.75
N THR A 50 -10.20 22.34 -1.73
CA THR A 50 -9.08 21.75 -0.99
C THR A 50 -7.84 21.77 -1.88
N LYS A 51 -6.70 22.19 -1.34
CA LYS A 51 -5.45 22.20 -2.10
C LYS A 51 -4.90 20.78 -2.25
N ALA A 52 -5.06 20.18 -3.43
CA ALA A 52 -4.51 18.86 -3.74
C ALA A 52 -3.11 18.99 -4.33
N ILE A 53 -2.13 18.29 -3.75
CA ILE A 53 -0.73 18.31 -4.17
C ILE A 53 -0.26 16.88 -4.42
N TYR A 54 0.20 16.63 -5.63
CA TYR A 54 0.82 15.37 -5.98
C TYR A 54 2.24 15.30 -5.40
N VAL A 55 2.53 14.23 -4.67
CA VAL A 55 3.84 13.97 -4.03
C VAL A 55 4.42 12.61 -4.43
N GLY A 56 3.86 11.97 -5.46
CA GLY A 56 4.34 10.67 -5.95
C GLY A 56 5.60 10.80 -6.81
N ARG A 57 6.51 9.83 -6.70
CA ARG A 57 7.73 9.76 -7.54
C ARG A 57 7.38 9.39 -8.98
N ALA A 58 8.04 10.02 -9.96
CA ALA A 58 8.15 9.45 -11.29
C ALA A 58 9.18 8.29 -11.29
N VAL A 59 9.11 7.39 -12.27
CA VAL A 59 10.15 6.36 -12.42
C VAL A 59 11.45 7.07 -12.82
N GLY A 60 12.48 7.01 -11.96
CA GLY A 60 13.78 7.67 -12.17
C GLY A 60 14.11 8.84 -11.23
N ASP A 61 13.19 9.25 -10.34
CA ASP A 61 13.45 10.35 -9.40
C ASP A 61 14.34 9.94 -8.21
N ASP A 62 15.22 10.86 -7.82
CA ASP A 62 16.12 10.80 -6.66
C ASP A 62 15.40 10.45 -5.33
N THR A 63 16.06 9.70 -4.45
CA THR A 63 15.59 9.29 -3.11
C THR A 63 15.38 10.46 -2.15
N ARG A 64 16.00 11.62 -2.40
CA ARG A 64 15.86 12.86 -1.63
C ARG A 64 14.45 13.48 -1.61
N HIS A 65 13.51 12.99 -2.44
CA HIS A 65 12.15 13.54 -2.53
C HIS A 65 11.24 13.20 -1.33
N GLN A 66 11.59 12.18 -0.53
CA GLN A 66 10.80 11.81 0.65
C GLN A 66 10.85 12.91 1.73
N ASP A 67 12.01 13.55 1.90
CA ASP A 67 12.19 14.69 2.80
C ASP A 67 11.28 15.85 2.39
N GLY A 68 11.15 16.10 1.09
CA GLY A 68 10.22 17.10 0.57
C GLY A 68 8.75 16.85 0.97
N THR A 69 8.28 15.60 0.97
CA THR A 69 6.89 15.29 1.39
C THR A 69 6.71 15.51 2.89
N ASN A 70 7.68 15.05 3.68
CA ASN A 70 7.69 15.19 5.13
C ASN A 70 7.71 16.66 5.56
N GLU A 71 8.58 17.45 4.94
CA GLU A 71 8.67 18.90 5.13
C GLU A 71 7.38 19.62 4.74
N LEU A 72 6.74 19.22 3.64
CA LEU A 72 5.45 19.79 3.24
C LEU A 72 4.36 19.54 4.29
N MET A 73 4.29 18.34 4.87
CA MET A 73 3.34 18.06 5.95
C MET A 73 3.58 18.97 7.15
N VAL A 74 4.83 19.09 7.61
CA VAL A 74 5.20 19.97 8.73
C VAL A 74 4.92 21.43 8.40
N LYS A 75 5.25 21.89 7.19
CA LYS A 75 5.01 23.25 6.72
C LYS A 75 3.53 23.62 6.81
N TYR A 76 2.65 22.82 6.22
CA TYR A 76 1.21 23.12 6.23
C TYR A 76 0.61 22.98 7.64
N ALA A 77 1.06 22.00 8.44
CA ALA A 77 0.63 21.89 9.83
C ALA A 77 1.01 23.14 10.64
N LYS A 78 2.23 23.67 10.47
CA LYS A 78 2.66 24.93 11.13
C LYS A 78 1.84 26.15 10.69
N LEU A 79 1.27 26.13 9.48
CA LEU A 79 0.31 27.13 8.99
C LEU A 79 -1.14 26.88 9.48
N ASN A 80 -1.30 26.11 10.56
CA ASN A 80 -2.58 25.76 11.16
C ASN A 80 -3.55 25.04 10.21
N LYS A 81 -3.04 24.29 9.23
CA LYS A 81 -3.87 23.56 8.25
C LYS A 81 -4.17 22.14 8.69
N LYS A 82 -5.37 21.65 8.34
CA LYS A 82 -5.74 20.24 8.38
C LYS A 82 -5.17 19.55 7.14
N VAL A 83 -4.11 18.75 7.33
CA VAL A 83 -3.35 18.13 6.24
C VAL A 83 -3.70 16.65 6.16
N VAL A 84 -4.14 16.18 5.00
CA VAL A 84 -4.31 14.74 4.73
C VAL A 84 -3.17 14.26 3.83
N ARG A 85 -2.38 13.30 4.31
CA ARG A 85 -1.45 12.52 3.49
C ARG A 85 -2.19 11.27 3.04
N LEU A 86 -2.70 11.28 1.81
CA LEU A 86 -3.49 10.21 1.23
C LEU A 86 -2.57 9.19 0.53
N LYS A 87 -2.58 7.94 0.99
CA LYS A 87 -1.66 6.89 0.56
C LYS A 87 -2.43 5.73 -0.04
N GLY A 88 -1.94 5.16 -1.15
CA GLY A 88 -2.55 3.95 -1.72
C GLY A 88 -2.48 2.76 -0.74
N GLY A 89 -3.56 1.99 -0.64
CA GLY A 89 -3.66 0.86 0.28
C GLY A 89 -3.78 1.30 1.74
N ASP A 90 -2.91 0.76 2.58
CA ASP A 90 -2.80 1.09 4.01
C ASP A 90 -1.52 1.93 4.26
N PRO A 91 -1.55 2.95 5.15
CA PRO A 91 -0.38 3.79 5.42
C PRO A 91 0.83 3.04 5.97
N ILE A 92 0.63 1.95 6.72
CA ILE A 92 1.66 1.27 7.50
C ILE A 92 2.19 0.03 6.77
N ILE A 93 1.34 -0.71 6.06
CA ILE A 93 1.78 -1.90 5.31
C ILE A 93 2.56 -1.48 4.05
N PHE A 94 3.90 -1.51 4.15
CA PHE A 94 4.85 -1.09 3.11
C PHE A 94 4.62 0.33 2.56
N GLY A 95 3.92 1.17 3.32
CA GLY A 95 3.57 2.53 2.92
C GLY A 95 4.54 3.59 3.41
N ARG A 96 5.54 3.26 4.24
CA ARG A 96 6.42 4.22 4.95
C ARG A 96 5.69 5.17 5.92
N GLY A 97 4.44 4.87 6.30
CA GLY A 97 3.68 5.72 7.22
C GLY A 97 4.29 5.81 8.63
N GLY A 98 5.06 4.79 9.04
CA GLY A 98 5.83 4.85 10.29
C GLY A 98 6.93 5.91 10.29
N GLU A 99 7.71 5.99 9.20
CA GLU A 99 8.75 7.02 9.02
C GLU A 99 8.13 8.43 8.94
N GLU A 100 7.03 8.57 8.19
CA GLU A 100 6.26 9.83 8.13
C GLU A 100 5.76 10.26 9.53
N ALA A 101 5.25 9.33 10.33
CA ALA A 101 4.78 9.58 11.68
C ALA A 101 5.91 9.95 12.66
N GLU A 102 7.07 9.30 12.57
CA GLU A 102 8.27 9.62 13.35
C GLU A 102 8.77 11.04 13.05
N PHE A 103 8.82 11.41 11.77
CA PHE A 103 9.18 12.76 11.36
C PHE A 103 8.20 13.81 11.92
N LEU A 104 6.89 13.57 11.83
CA LEU A 104 5.89 14.50 12.40
C LEU A 104 6.07 14.65 13.92
N LYS A 105 6.39 13.55 14.61
CA LYS A 105 6.65 13.54 16.06
C LYS A 105 7.89 14.38 16.41
N SER A 106 8.97 14.28 15.65
CA SER A 106 10.20 15.05 15.92
C SER A 106 9.98 16.58 15.81
N PHE A 107 9.04 17.00 14.96
CA PHE A 107 8.60 18.40 14.83
C PHE A 107 7.43 18.79 15.73
N LYS A 108 7.04 17.92 16.68
CA LYS A 108 5.90 18.13 17.61
C LYS A 108 4.57 18.42 16.90
N VAL A 109 4.39 17.90 15.69
CA VAL A 109 3.14 18.01 14.93
C VAL A 109 2.20 16.88 15.36
N LYS A 110 0.97 17.22 15.75
CA LYS A 110 -0.05 16.21 16.06
C LYS A 110 -0.45 15.48 14.80
N TYR A 111 -0.59 14.15 14.90
CA TYR A 111 -1.04 13.34 13.78
C TYR A 111 -2.02 12.24 14.19
N GLU A 112 -2.68 11.65 13.20
CA GLU A 112 -3.55 10.48 13.31
C GLU A 112 -3.30 9.57 12.11
N ILE A 113 -3.25 8.27 12.35
CA ILE A 113 -3.16 7.26 11.28
C ILE A 113 -4.55 6.67 11.11
N VAL A 114 -5.07 6.74 9.88
CA VAL A 114 -6.35 6.15 9.49
C VAL A 114 -6.05 4.95 8.59
N PRO A 115 -6.33 3.72 9.07
CA PRO A 115 -6.09 2.51 8.29
C PRO A 115 -6.85 2.50 6.96
N GLY A 116 -6.31 1.74 6.00
CA GLY A 116 -6.96 1.46 4.72
C GLY A 116 -6.91 -0.02 4.38
N ILE A 117 -7.75 -0.44 3.43
CA ILE A 117 -7.68 -1.83 2.93
C ILE A 117 -6.38 -1.98 2.11
N THR A 118 -5.43 -2.78 2.61
CA THR A 118 -4.19 -3.05 1.88
C THR A 118 -4.45 -3.83 0.59
N SER A 119 -3.65 -3.56 -0.45
CA SER A 119 -3.83 -4.19 -1.76
C SER A 119 -3.61 -5.70 -1.76
N GLY A 120 -2.85 -6.23 -0.81
CA GLY A 120 -2.69 -7.68 -0.69
C GLY A 120 -3.96 -8.41 -0.23
N ILE A 121 -4.79 -7.78 0.62
CA ILE A 121 -6.11 -8.33 1.01
C ILE A 121 -7.15 -8.02 -0.07
N GLY A 122 -7.23 -6.74 -0.48
CA GLY A 122 -8.25 -6.27 -1.40
C GLY A 122 -8.18 -6.97 -2.76
N SER A 123 -6.98 -7.06 -3.35
CA SER A 123 -6.81 -7.72 -4.65
C SER A 123 -7.11 -9.22 -4.57
N ALA A 124 -6.66 -9.90 -3.51
CA ALA A 124 -6.90 -11.33 -3.32
C ALA A 124 -8.41 -11.62 -3.18
N THR A 125 -9.11 -10.82 -2.38
CA THR A 125 -10.57 -10.95 -2.18
C THR A 125 -11.33 -10.75 -3.49
N TYR A 126 -11.00 -9.69 -4.25
CA TYR A 126 -11.64 -9.43 -5.56
C TYR A 126 -11.31 -10.48 -6.62
N ALA A 127 -10.20 -11.21 -6.46
CA ALA A 127 -9.84 -12.34 -7.30
C ALA A 127 -10.48 -13.68 -6.84
N GLY A 128 -11.25 -13.68 -5.74
CA GLY A 128 -11.83 -14.91 -5.18
C GLY A 128 -10.81 -15.79 -4.44
N ILE A 129 -9.68 -15.21 -4.02
CA ILE A 129 -8.56 -15.93 -3.39
C ILE A 129 -8.53 -15.58 -1.89
N PRO A 130 -9.08 -16.44 -1.01
CA PRO A 130 -8.99 -16.21 0.42
C PRO A 130 -7.53 -16.43 0.88
N LEU A 131 -6.99 -15.49 1.66
CA LEU A 131 -5.62 -15.61 2.17
C LEU A 131 -5.49 -16.71 3.25
N THR A 132 -6.59 -16.99 3.95
CA THR A 132 -6.70 -18.06 4.93
C THR A 132 -7.97 -18.86 4.66
N HIS A 133 -7.93 -20.16 4.93
CA HIS A 133 -9.08 -21.04 4.78
C HIS A 133 -8.90 -22.25 5.69
N ARG A 134 -9.92 -22.62 6.46
CA ARG A 134 -9.85 -23.67 7.50
C ARG A 134 -9.22 -24.99 7.00
N LYS A 135 -9.45 -25.36 5.73
CA LYS A 135 -8.92 -26.58 5.11
C LYS A 135 -7.56 -26.41 4.43
N TYR A 136 -7.15 -25.19 4.07
CA TYR A 136 -6.03 -24.96 3.13
C TYR A 136 -4.91 -24.07 3.66
N ALA A 137 -5.22 -23.12 4.54
CA ALA A 137 -4.25 -22.14 5.03
C ALA A 137 -4.68 -21.59 6.39
N SER A 138 -3.88 -21.87 7.43
CA SER A 138 -4.05 -21.33 8.78
C SER A 138 -3.15 -20.12 9.04
N SER A 139 -2.24 -19.81 8.11
CA SER A 139 -1.28 -18.72 8.22
C SER A 139 -1.12 -17.96 6.90
N ALA A 140 -0.93 -16.65 7.00
CA ALA A 140 -0.61 -15.78 5.87
C ALA A 140 0.47 -14.78 6.26
N VAL A 141 1.38 -14.48 5.34
CA VAL A 141 2.44 -13.48 5.55
C VAL A 141 2.46 -12.47 4.41
N PHE A 142 2.74 -11.21 4.75
CA PHE A 142 2.98 -10.14 3.80
C PHE A 142 4.47 -9.85 3.75
N VAL A 143 5.05 -9.88 2.55
CA VAL A 143 6.49 -9.63 2.33
C VAL A 143 6.70 -8.69 1.15
N THR A 144 7.75 -7.89 1.20
CA THR A 144 8.19 -7.10 0.03
C THR A 144 9.05 -7.96 -0.88
N GLY A 145 8.80 -7.91 -2.18
CA GLY A 145 9.69 -8.45 -3.20
C GLY A 145 10.78 -7.46 -3.63
N HIS A 146 10.64 -6.19 -3.25
CA HIS A 146 11.66 -5.16 -3.45
C HIS A 146 12.58 -5.12 -2.24
N GLU A 147 13.85 -5.45 -2.45
CA GLU A 147 14.93 -5.28 -1.48
C GLU A 147 15.85 -4.18 -1.99
N ASP A 148 16.45 -3.45 -1.07
CA ASP A 148 17.48 -2.45 -1.37
C ASP A 148 18.68 -3.15 -2.07
N PRO A 149 19.01 -2.78 -3.32
CA PRO A 149 20.12 -3.39 -4.06
C PRO A 149 21.48 -3.25 -3.37
N GLU A 150 21.65 -2.27 -2.49
CA GLU A 150 22.91 -1.98 -1.80
C GLU A 150 23.13 -2.83 -0.54
N LYS A 151 22.15 -3.66 -0.14
CA LYS A 151 22.30 -4.54 1.02
C LYS A 151 22.92 -5.88 0.63
N ASN A 152 24.02 -6.21 1.31
CA ASN A 152 24.79 -7.46 1.11
C ASN A 152 24.09 -8.74 1.60
N GLU A 153 22.93 -8.63 2.26
CA GLU A 153 22.15 -9.79 2.74
C GLU A 153 20.69 -9.74 2.24
N GLU A 154 20.16 -10.89 1.84
CA GLU A 154 18.73 -11.06 1.60
C GLU A 154 17.96 -10.79 2.90
N ILE A 155 17.17 -9.71 2.92
CA ILE A 155 16.29 -9.39 4.05
C ILE A 155 15.22 -10.48 4.16
N VAL A 156 14.70 -10.92 3.02
CA VAL A 156 13.66 -11.96 2.96
C VAL A 156 14.30 -13.32 2.76
N LYS A 157 14.30 -14.14 3.82
CA LYS A 157 14.78 -15.53 3.80
C LYS A 157 13.77 -16.46 3.12
N TRP A 158 13.64 -16.37 1.79
CA TRP A 158 12.62 -17.05 0.97
C TRP A 158 12.50 -18.55 1.25
N LYS A 159 13.63 -19.26 1.38
CA LYS A 159 13.66 -20.70 1.65
C LYS A 159 13.01 -21.06 3.00
N LYS A 160 13.21 -20.23 4.02
CA LYS A 160 12.59 -20.43 5.34
C LYS A 160 11.10 -20.06 5.27
N LEU A 161 10.80 -18.91 4.68
CA LEU A 161 9.44 -18.40 4.55
C LEU A 161 8.51 -19.38 3.85
N ALA A 162 8.95 -19.98 2.75
CA ALA A 162 8.18 -20.97 1.98
C ALA A 162 7.76 -22.21 2.78
N LYS A 163 8.43 -22.50 3.89
CA LYS A 163 8.14 -23.64 4.79
C LYS A 163 7.37 -23.25 6.04
N SER A 164 7.37 -21.97 6.41
CA SER A 164 6.84 -21.51 7.69
C SER A 164 5.40 -21.04 7.62
N VAL A 165 4.86 -20.82 6.41
CA VAL A 165 3.53 -20.24 6.22
C VAL A 165 2.79 -20.88 5.04
N ASP A 166 1.47 -20.88 5.11
CA ASP A 166 0.62 -21.49 4.09
C ASP A 166 0.51 -20.60 2.86
N THR A 167 0.18 -19.32 3.10
CA THR A 167 -0.03 -18.29 2.07
C THR A 167 1.02 -17.19 2.17
N ILE A 168 1.65 -16.84 1.05
CA ILE A 168 2.63 -15.74 0.94
C ILE A 168 2.05 -14.67 0.02
N VAL A 169 1.88 -13.46 0.55
CA VAL A 169 1.48 -12.27 -0.21
C VAL A 169 2.72 -11.43 -0.48
N ILE A 170 3.13 -11.39 -1.75
CA ILE A 170 4.33 -10.67 -2.19
C ILE A 170 3.93 -9.30 -2.73
N MET A 171 4.27 -8.25 -2.01
CA MET A 171 4.05 -6.85 -2.37
C MET A 171 5.27 -6.34 -3.16
N MET A 172 5.05 -5.53 -4.20
CA MET A 172 6.14 -4.93 -5.00
C MET A 172 7.12 -5.96 -5.64
N GLY A 173 6.67 -7.19 -5.90
CA GLY A 173 7.54 -8.29 -6.38
C GLY A 173 7.62 -8.48 -7.89
N LEU A 174 6.85 -7.74 -8.70
CA LEU A 174 6.68 -8.05 -10.13
C LEU A 174 8.00 -8.02 -10.92
N SER A 175 8.90 -7.08 -10.63
CA SER A 175 10.20 -6.98 -11.32
C SER A 175 11.18 -8.09 -10.96
N ARG A 176 11.01 -8.74 -9.80
CA ARG A 176 11.88 -9.82 -9.30
C ARG A 176 11.19 -11.18 -9.30
N ILE A 177 10.04 -11.30 -9.96
CA ILE A 177 9.20 -12.50 -9.86
C ILE A 177 9.95 -13.77 -10.31
N GLY A 178 10.78 -13.71 -11.35
CA GLY A 178 11.59 -14.86 -11.78
C GLY A 178 12.62 -15.32 -10.76
N ILE A 179 13.22 -14.39 -10.00
CA ILE A 179 14.19 -14.70 -8.94
C ILE A 179 13.45 -15.30 -7.74
N ILE A 180 12.37 -14.64 -7.31
CA ILE A 180 11.53 -15.10 -6.18
C ILE A 180 10.94 -16.47 -6.47
N PHE A 181 10.54 -16.72 -7.72
CA PHE A 181 10.05 -18.03 -8.13
C PHE A 181 11.14 -19.08 -8.05
N LYS A 182 12.34 -18.86 -8.61
CA LYS A 182 13.44 -19.84 -8.52
C LYS A 182 13.80 -20.22 -7.07
N THR A 183 13.78 -19.25 -6.16
CA THR A 183 14.14 -19.49 -4.75
C THR A 183 13.03 -20.18 -3.94
N THR A 184 11.76 -20.03 -4.35
CA THR A 184 10.60 -20.66 -3.69
C THR A 184 10.15 -21.97 -4.34
N HIS A 185 10.32 -22.11 -5.65
CA HIS A 185 9.82 -23.23 -6.47
C HIS A 185 10.72 -24.46 -6.44
N CYS A 186 12.01 -24.32 -6.10
CA CYS A 186 12.91 -25.45 -5.85
C CYS A 186 12.43 -26.37 -4.69
N TRP A 187 11.28 -26.07 -4.07
CA TRP A 187 10.68 -26.81 -2.97
C TRP A 187 9.17 -27.12 -3.09
N ARG A 188 8.43 -26.59 -4.08
CA ARG A 188 6.94 -26.65 -4.08
C ARG A 188 6.42 -27.07 -5.47
N ASN A 189 6.46 -28.36 -5.76
CA ASN A 189 6.14 -28.92 -7.09
C ASN A 189 4.65 -28.88 -7.50
N GLU A 190 3.69 -28.48 -6.64
CA GLU A 190 2.25 -28.63 -6.98
C GLU A 190 1.30 -27.60 -6.29
N LYS A 191 1.55 -26.28 -6.37
CA LYS A 191 0.54 -25.29 -5.90
C LYS A 191 0.26 -24.15 -6.89
N ILE A 192 -1.02 -23.78 -6.96
CA ILE A 192 -1.61 -22.70 -7.78
C ILE A 192 -0.97 -21.36 -7.40
N ASN A 193 -0.39 -20.67 -8.39
CA ASN A 193 0.16 -19.34 -8.25
C ASN A 193 -0.72 -18.34 -9.01
N SER A 194 -1.05 -17.20 -8.39
CA SER A 194 -1.85 -16.14 -9.00
C SER A 194 -1.17 -14.78 -8.88
N CYS A 195 -1.10 -14.02 -9.97
CA CYS A 195 -0.59 -12.64 -9.97
C CYS A 195 -1.74 -11.65 -10.22
N CYS A 196 -1.94 -10.72 -9.28
CA CYS A 196 -2.88 -9.59 -9.45
C CYS A 196 -2.08 -8.31 -9.72
N GLY A 197 -2.08 -7.83 -10.97
CA GLY A 197 -1.41 -6.61 -11.38
C GLY A 197 -2.39 -5.50 -11.75
N ASN A 198 -2.04 -4.24 -11.45
CA ASN A 198 -2.87 -3.06 -11.75
C ASN A 198 -3.09 -2.78 -13.25
N SER A 199 -2.44 -3.49 -14.17
CA SER A 199 -2.48 -3.19 -15.60
C SER A 199 -3.84 -3.49 -16.26
N LYS A 200 -4.72 -4.31 -15.67
CA LYS A 200 -6.08 -4.51 -16.18
C LYS A 200 -7.08 -4.88 -15.07
N TRP A 201 -7.47 -3.93 -14.23
CA TRP A 201 -8.73 -4.01 -13.47
C TRP A 201 -10.00 -4.03 -14.36
N ASN A 202 -9.84 -4.08 -15.69
CA ASN A 202 -10.89 -4.09 -16.71
C ASN A 202 -10.83 -5.29 -17.68
N ASN A 203 -10.06 -6.36 -17.42
CA ASN A 203 -10.16 -7.56 -18.28
C ASN A 203 -10.14 -8.86 -17.47
N SER A 204 -11.29 -9.52 -17.53
CA SER A 204 -11.72 -10.79 -16.94
C SER A 204 -10.96 -12.04 -17.39
N LYS A 205 -9.65 -11.96 -17.71
CA LYS A 205 -8.92 -13.10 -18.32
C LYS A 205 -8.25 -14.08 -17.35
N THR A 206 -8.43 -13.96 -16.04
CA THR A 206 -7.95 -14.95 -15.05
C THR A 206 -9.06 -15.57 -14.20
N LYS A 207 -10.33 -15.34 -14.55
CA LYS A 207 -11.47 -15.87 -13.78
C LYS A 207 -11.62 -17.39 -13.81
N ASN A 208 -11.03 -18.09 -14.79
CA ASN A 208 -11.39 -19.49 -15.04
C ASN A 208 -10.55 -20.53 -14.28
N ASP A 209 -9.43 -20.17 -13.64
CA ASP A 209 -8.55 -21.16 -13.00
C ASP A 209 -8.38 -20.96 -11.49
N CYS A 210 -9.12 -20.04 -10.88
CA CYS A 210 -9.04 -19.77 -9.44
C CYS A 210 -10.37 -20.14 -8.77
N TRP A 211 -10.44 -21.39 -8.29
CA TRP A 211 -11.42 -21.87 -7.30
C TRP A 211 -12.89 -21.68 -7.69
N HIS A 212 -13.46 -22.69 -8.36
CA HIS A 212 -14.92 -22.86 -8.40
C HIS A 212 -15.41 -23.31 -7.02
N PHE A 213 -16.05 -22.39 -6.28
CA PHE A 213 -16.99 -22.76 -5.24
C PHE A 213 -18.28 -23.19 -5.94
N ASN A 214 -18.54 -24.50 -6.00
CA ASN A 214 -19.90 -25.03 -6.19
C ASN A 214 -20.71 -24.82 -4.90
#